data_AF-A0A529CCH0-F1
#
_entry.id   AF-A0A529CCH0-F1
#
_cell.length_a   1.000
_cell.length_b   1.000
_cell.length_c   1.000
_cell.angle_alpha   90.00
_cell.angle_beta   90.00
_cell.angle_gamma   90.00
#
_symmetry.space_group_name_H-M   'P 1'
#
loop_
_entity.id
_entity.type
_entity.pdbx_description
1 polymer ?
#
loop_
_entity_poly.entity_id
_entity_poly.type
_entity_poly.pdbx_seq_one_letter_code
_entity_poly.pdbx_strand_id
1 'polypeptide(L)'
;MNRIVFSWRATTAGLVAGLLLAANASADEACGLCAKEVVINSELASCFLDQYDQIAKTGNTAVVVDLSSCTSRGVVEPLPSPGKAQVEPDVQFIVSRTQLDCLKKKLETPGIVLDPSATIELDSCG
;
A
#
# COMPACT_ATOMS: atom_id res chain seq x y z
N MET A 1 -20.45 70.17 18.27
CA MET A 1 -19.11 70.16 18.91
C MET A 1 -19.17 69.31 20.16
N ASN A 2 -18.46 68.18 20.23
CA ASN A 2 -17.72 67.80 21.44
C ASN A 2 -16.74 66.68 21.10
N ARG A 3 -15.45 66.98 21.29
CA ARG A 3 -14.32 66.08 21.10
C ARG A 3 -14.04 65.39 22.43
N ILE A 4 -13.93 64.07 22.47
CA ILE A 4 -13.17 63.39 23.52
C ILE A 4 -12.33 62.31 22.85
N VAL A 5 -11.03 62.60 22.79
CA VAL A 5 -9.96 61.74 22.29
C VAL A 5 -9.51 60.90 23.48
N PHE A 6 -9.83 59.61 23.50
CA PHE A 6 -9.17 58.68 24.43
C PHE A 6 -8.07 57.93 23.68
N SER A 7 -6.88 58.51 23.81
CA SER A 7 -5.60 57.90 23.45
C SER A 7 -5.22 56.92 24.55
N TRP A 8 -5.33 55.61 24.27
CA TRP A 8 -4.73 54.57 25.09
C TRP A 8 -3.57 53.94 24.33
N ARG A 9 -2.36 54.20 24.83
CA ARG A 9 -1.18 53.40 24.55
C ARG A 9 -1.31 52.09 25.32
N ALA A 10 -1.43 50.97 24.62
CA ALA A 10 -1.17 49.65 25.18
C ALA A 10 0.08 49.08 24.50
N THR A 11 1.10 48.87 25.31
CA THR A 11 2.40 48.30 24.96
C THR A 11 2.35 46.76 25.04
N THR A 12 3.27 46.13 24.31
CA THR A 12 3.84 44.78 24.46
C THR A 12 3.05 43.53 24.05
N ALA A 13 3.57 42.92 22.98
CA ALA A 13 4.09 41.54 22.89
C ALA A 13 3.12 40.36 23.03
N GLY A 14 3.09 39.52 21.99
CA GLY A 14 2.52 38.17 22.05
C GLY A 14 2.44 37.53 20.67
N LEU A 15 3.53 36.90 20.24
CA LEU A 15 3.55 35.97 19.11
C LEU A 15 2.58 34.82 19.39
N VAL A 16 1.55 34.65 18.56
CA VAL A 16 0.91 33.34 18.39
C VAL A 16 0.72 33.13 16.89
N ALA A 17 1.81 32.78 16.22
CA ALA A 17 1.72 32.08 14.96
C ALA A 17 1.16 30.69 15.29
N GLY A 18 -0.16 30.54 15.19
CA GLY A 18 -0.82 29.25 15.26
C GLY A 18 -0.37 28.42 14.06
N LEU A 19 0.69 27.62 14.24
CA LEU A 19 0.97 26.49 13.38
C LEU A 19 -0.23 25.55 13.48
N LEU A 20 -1.14 25.65 12.52
CA LEU A 20 -2.08 24.58 12.22
C LEU A 20 -1.23 23.38 11.77
N LEU A 21 -0.92 22.52 12.73
CA LEU A 21 -0.49 21.15 12.46
C LEU A 21 -1.65 20.51 11.68
N ALA A 22 -1.53 20.50 10.35
CA ALA A 22 -2.29 19.62 9.50
C ALA A 22 -1.92 18.19 9.94
N ALA A 23 -2.68 17.65 10.88
CA ALA A 23 -2.77 16.23 11.06
C ALA A 23 -3.35 15.71 9.75
N ASN A 24 -2.47 15.20 8.89
CA ASN A 24 -2.86 14.38 7.76
C ASN A 24 -3.47 13.12 8.36
N ALA A 25 -4.75 13.20 8.73
CA ALA A 25 -5.57 12.03 8.89
C ALA A 25 -5.65 11.43 7.49
N SER A 26 -4.69 10.56 7.17
CA SER A 26 -4.81 9.65 6.05
C SER A 26 -6.01 8.77 6.36
N ALA A 27 -7.19 9.25 5.98
CA ALA A 27 -8.35 8.40 5.79
C ALA A 27 -8.09 7.57 4.52
N ASP A 28 -7.07 6.71 4.57
CA ASP A 28 -7.10 5.47 3.81
C ASP A 28 -8.24 4.70 4.49
N GLU A 29 -9.44 4.78 3.92
CA GLU A 29 -10.61 4.09 4.45
C GLU A 29 -10.19 2.66 4.73
N ALA A 30 -10.22 2.25 6.00
CA ALA A 30 -9.74 0.95 6.44
C ALA A 30 -10.33 -0.12 5.52
N CYS A 31 -9.51 -0.64 4.61
CA CYS A 31 -10.00 -1.55 3.60
C CYS A 31 -10.22 -2.90 4.28
N GLY A 32 -11.42 -3.09 4.84
CA GLY A 32 -11.76 -4.28 5.63
C GLY A 32 -11.77 -5.59 4.84
N LEU A 33 -11.68 -5.50 3.50
CA LEU A 33 -11.58 -6.63 2.59
C LEU A 33 -10.19 -6.77 1.96
N CYS A 34 -9.26 -5.85 2.25
CA CYS A 34 -7.93 -5.92 1.69
C CYS A 34 -7.09 -6.97 2.38
N ALA A 35 -6.20 -7.58 1.60
CA ALA A 35 -5.26 -8.56 2.07
C ALA A 35 -4.30 -7.94 3.10
N LYS A 36 -4.10 -8.64 4.22
CA LYS A 36 -3.08 -8.32 5.22
C LYS A 36 -1.72 -8.87 4.85
N GLU A 37 -1.70 -9.92 4.06
CA GLU A 37 -0.51 -10.56 3.50
C GLU A 37 -0.87 -11.18 2.15
N VAL A 38 0.14 -11.35 1.29
CA VAL A 38 0.01 -12.05 0.01
C VAL A 38 1.15 -13.03 -0.14
N VAL A 39 0.84 -14.25 -0.57
CA VAL A 39 1.81 -15.27 -0.93
C VAL A 39 2.14 -15.09 -2.41
N ILE A 40 3.40 -14.86 -2.75
CA ILE A 40 3.80 -14.59 -4.13
C ILE A 40 5.10 -15.32 -4.47
N ASN A 41 5.20 -15.82 -5.70
CA ASN A 41 6.42 -16.41 -6.22
C ASN A 41 7.11 -15.47 -7.23
N SER A 42 8.27 -15.89 -7.75
CA SER A 42 9.06 -15.09 -8.69
C SER A 42 8.30 -14.77 -10.00
N GLU A 43 7.50 -15.70 -10.50
CA GLU A 43 6.70 -15.54 -11.73
C GLU A 43 5.58 -14.50 -11.54
N LEU A 44 4.78 -14.66 -10.49
CA LEU A 44 3.69 -13.74 -10.18
C LEU A 44 4.22 -12.35 -9.81
N ALA A 45 5.35 -12.25 -9.09
CA ALA A 45 5.97 -10.97 -8.76
C ALA A 45 6.43 -10.21 -10.01
N SER A 46 7.10 -10.91 -10.93
CA SER A 46 7.53 -10.31 -12.20
C SER A 46 6.33 -9.84 -13.02
N CYS A 47 5.27 -10.66 -13.09
CA CYS A 47 4.05 -10.30 -13.80
C CYS A 47 3.30 -9.13 -13.16
N PHE A 48 3.24 -9.07 -11.84
CA PHE A 48 2.67 -7.95 -11.11
C PHE A 48 3.39 -6.64 -11.43
N LEU A 49 4.73 -6.66 -11.46
CA LEU A 49 5.53 -5.48 -11.78
C LEU A 49 5.32 -5.02 -13.23
N ASP A 50 5.19 -5.94 -14.18
CA ASP A 50 4.90 -5.64 -15.59
C ASP A 50 3.50 -5.01 -15.76
N GLN A 51 2.49 -5.55 -15.06
CA GLN A 51 1.11 -5.06 -15.14
C GLN A 51 0.82 -3.89 -14.20
N TYR A 52 1.77 -3.48 -13.36
CA TYR A 52 1.57 -2.50 -12.30
C TYR A 52 0.91 -1.23 -12.80
N ASP A 53 1.41 -0.64 -13.88
CA ASP A 53 0.89 0.62 -14.42
C ASP A 53 -0.56 0.50 -14.89
N GLN A 54 -1.00 -0.69 -15.31
CA GLN A 54 -2.39 -0.94 -15.71
C GLN A 54 -3.28 -1.10 -14.49
N ILE A 55 -2.85 -1.88 -13.51
CA ILE A 55 -3.54 -2.10 -12.23
C ILE A 55 -3.71 -0.74 -11.51
N ALA A 56 -2.64 0.05 -11.49
CA ALA A 56 -2.55 1.35 -10.86
C ALA A 56 -3.39 2.45 -11.55
N LYS A 57 -3.90 2.25 -12.77
CA LYS A 57 -4.81 3.23 -13.39
C LYS A 57 -6.24 3.12 -12.88
N THR A 58 -6.57 2.04 -12.19
CA THR A 58 -7.87 1.89 -11.52
C THR A 58 -7.96 2.93 -10.40
N GLY A 59 -8.72 4.01 -10.61
CA GLY A 59 -8.87 5.12 -9.66
C GLY A 59 -9.74 4.80 -8.43
N ASN A 60 -9.77 3.54 -8.00
CA ASN A 60 -10.56 3.07 -6.87
C ASN A 60 -9.68 2.96 -5.61
N THR A 61 -10.28 3.13 -4.43
CA THR A 61 -9.60 3.01 -3.13
C THR A 61 -9.22 1.55 -2.83
N ALA A 62 -10.05 0.60 -3.26
CA ALA A 62 -9.76 -0.82 -3.28
C ALA A 62 -9.43 -1.29 -4.71
N VAL A 63 -8.27 -1.91 -4.87
CA VAL A 63 -7.74 -2.38 -6.14
C VAL A 63 -7.75 -3.90 -6.15
N VAL A 64 -8.47 -4.48 -7.10
CA VAL A 64 -8.41 -5.92 -7.37
C VAL A 64 -7.17 -6.19 -8.22
N VAL A 65 -6.30 -7.05 -7.72
CA VAL A 65 -5.14 -7.56 -8.45
C VAL A 65 -5.49 -8.97 -8.91
N ASP A 66 -5.48 -9.18 -10.23
CA ASP A 66 -5.68 -10.49 -10.85
C ASP A 66 -4.43 -10.86 -11.64
N LEU A 67 -3.72 -11.88 -11.16
CA LEU A 67 -2.54 -12.47 -11.77
C LEU A 67 -2.86 -13.85 -12.35
N SER A 68 -4.13 -14.20 -12.50
CA SER A 68 -4.57 -15.51 -13.01
C SER A 68 -4.09 -15.78 -14.44
N SER A 69 -3.82 -14.72 -15.22
CA SER A 69 -3.22 -14.81 -16.55
C SER A 69 -1.70 -15.02 -16.53
N CYS A 70 -1.05 -14.81 -15.38
CA CYS A 70 0.39 -14.90 -15.19
C CYS A 70 0.85 -16.32 -14.87
N THR A 71 -0.05 -17.19 -14.41
CA THR A 71 0.30 -18.59 -14.15
C THR A 71 0.48 -19.34 -15.46
N SER A 72 1.63 -20.01 -15.61
CA SER A 72 1.92 -20.84 -16.78
C SER A 72 0.95 -22.02 -16.83
N ARG A 73 -0.02 -21.99 -17.75
CA ARG A 73 -0.93 -23.11 -18.06
C ARG A 73 -0.17 -24.24 -18.76
N GLY A 74 0.69 -24.98 -18.05
CA GLY A 74 1.37 -26.12 -18.68
C GLY A 74 2.53 -26.76 -17.94
N VAL A 75 2.99 -26.17 -16.83
CA VAL A 75 4.05 -26.79 -16.02
C VAL A 75 3.42 -27.27 -14.73
N VAL A 76 3.16 -28.58 -14.68
CA VAL A 76 2.83 -29.24 -13.42
C VAL A 76 4.13 -29.23 -12.62
N GLU A 77 4.22 -28.38 -11.58
CA GLU A 77 5.35 -28.47 -10.66
C GLU A 77 5.45 -29.91 -10.14
N PRO A 78 6.68 -30.44 -10.00
CA PRO A 78 6.86 -31.81 -9.50
C PRO A 78 6.16 -31.94 -8.16
N LEU A 79 5.36 -33.01 -8.03
CA LEU A 79 4.62 -33.34 -6.82
C LEU A 79 5.49 -33.09 -5.58
N PRO A 80 5.00 -32.36 -4.57
CA PRO A 80 5.78 -32.07 -3.39
C PRO A 80 6.24 -33.38 -2.75
N SER A 81 7.50 -33.39 -2.31
CA SER A 81 7.99 -34.49 -1.48
C SER A 81 7.07 -34.62 -0.25
N PRO A 82 6.65 -35.84 0.12
CA PRO A 82 5.73 -36.05 1.22
C PRO A 82 6.28 -35.39 2.50
N GLY A 83 5.49 -34.47 3.07
CA GLY A 83 5.86 -33.72 4.28
C GLY A 83 6.27 -32.25 4.06
N LYS A 84 6.37 -31.75 2.83
CA LYS A 84 6.48 -30.30 2.56
C LYS A 84 5.11 -29.71 2.22
N ALA A 85 4.60 -28.85 3.11
CA ALA A 85 3.47 -27.98 2.78
C ALA A 85 3.98 -26.92 1.79
N GLN A 86 3.59 -27.04 0.51
CA GLN A 86 3.69 -25.93 -0.42
C GLN A 86 2.51 -25.01 -0.14
N VAL A 87 2.79 -23.74 0.17
CA VAL A 87 1.76 -22.71 0.24
C VAL A 87 1.56 -22.22 -1.20
N GLU A 88 0.34 -22.34 -1.70
CA GLU A 88 0.01 -21.93 -3.06
C GLU A 88 0.05 -20.39 -3.16
N PRO A 89 0.66 -19.81 -4.20
CA PRO A 89 0.72 -18.37 -4.34
C PRO A 89 -0.65 -17.77 -4.70
N ASP A 90 -0.91 -16.58 -4.14
CA ASP A 90 -2.15 -15.85 -4.33
C ASP A 90 -2.21 -15.25 -5.74
N VAL A 91 -3.07 -15.81 -6.58
CA VAL A 91 -3.31 -15.32 -7.96
C VAL A 91 -4.31 -14.19 -8.03
N GLN A 92 -5.14 -13.98 -7.00
CA GLN A 92 -6.14 -12.91 -6.98
C GLN A 92 -6.33 -12.40 -5.56
N PHE A 93 -6.25 -11.09 -5.38
CA PHE A 93 -6.39 -10.45 -4.06
C PHE A 93 -6.82 -8.99 -4.20
N ILE A 94 -7.30 -8.40 -3.10
CA ILE A 94 -7.71 -6.99 -3.03
C ILE A 94 -6.71 -6.24 -2.15
N VAL A 95 -6.24 -5.08 -2.59
CA VAL A 95 -5.32 -4.22 -1.83
C VAL A 95 -5.77 -2.78 -1.88
N SER A 96 -5.44 -2.01 -0.84
CA SER A 96 -5.64 -0.57 -0.88
C SER A 96 -4.61 0.05 -1.82
N ARG A 97 -4.80 1.32 -2.16
CA ARG A 97 -3.83 2.00 -3.03
C ARG A 97 -2.44 2.07 -2.38
N THR A 98 -2.39 2.37 -1.09
CA THR A 98 -1.14 2.46 -0.34
C THR A 98 -0.44 1.09 -0.25
N GLN A 99 -1.23 0.02 -0.07
CA GLN A 99 -0.73 -1.36 -0.10
C GLN A 99 -0.19 -1.77 -1.48
N LEU A 100 -0.85 -1.35 -2.57
CA LEU A 100 -0.40 -1.62 -3.94
C LEU A 100 0.98 -1.00 -4.21
N ASP A 101 1.16 0.27 -3.89
CA ASP A 101 2.45 0.97 -4.05
C ASP A 101 3.53 0.37 -3.12
N CYS A 102 3.15 -0.09 -1.93
CA CYS A 102 4.05 -0.75 -0.98
C CYS A 102 4.51 -2.12 -1.48
N LEU A 103 3.58 -2.94 -1.99
CA LEU A 103 3.89 -4.25 -2.56
C LEU A 103 4.90 -4.12 -3.70
N LYS A 104 4.69 -3.17 -4.62
CA LYS A 104 5.65 -2.85 -5.68
C LYS A 104 7.06 -2.61 -5.13
N LYS A 105 7.19 -1.70 -4.15
CA LYS A 105 8.50 -1.36 -3.56
C LYS A 105 9.18 -2.57 -2.89
N LYS A 106 8.40 -3.42 -2.21
CA LYS A 106 8.94 -4.65 -1.60
C LYS A 106 9.47 -5.62 -2.67
N LEU A 107 8.76 -5.77 -3.78
CA LEU A 107 9.16 -6.65 -4.89
C LEU A 107 10.34 -6.09 -5.70
N GLU A 108 10.49 -4.77 -5.79
CA GLU A 108 11.65 -4.12 -6.42
C GLU A 108 12.92 -4.17 -5.56
N THR A 109 12.81 -4.61 -4.30
CA THR A 109 13.97 -4.69 -3.38
C THR A 109 14.95 -5.77 -3.84
N PRO A 110 16.23 -5.44 -4.09
CA PRO A 110 17.20 -6.40 -4.56
C PRO A 110 17.46 -7.48 -3.50
N GLY A 111 17.56 -8.74 -3.94
CA GLY A 111 17.90 -9.87 -3.08
C GLY A 111 16.73 -10.48 -2.29
N ILE A 112 15.49 -10.10 -2.59
CA ILE A 112 14.31 -10.77 -2.05
C ILE A 112 14.23 -12.22 -2.57
N VAL A 113 13.98 -13.18 -1.68
CA VAL A 113 13.81 -14.59 -2.02
C VAL A 113 12.31 -14.87 -2.12
N LEU A 114 11.84 -15.18 -3.33
CA LEU A 114 10.41 -15.38 -3.63
C LEU A 114 10.06 -16.84 -3.94
N ASP A 115 11.04 -17.70 -4.16
CA ASP A 115 10.83 -19.08 -4.61
C ASP A 115 10.90 -20.10 -3.45
N PRO A 116 10.00 -21.11 -3.40
CA PRO A 116 8.89 -21.37 -4.33
C PRO A 116 7.68 -20.44 -4.10
N SER A 117 7.58 -19.84 -2.92
CA SER A 117 6.57 -18.86 -2.55
C SER A 117 7.04 -18.08 -1.32
N ALA A 118 6.74 -16.79 -1.26
CA ALA A 118 7.06 -15.92 -0.14
C ALA A 118 5.81 -15.16 0.33
N THR A 119 5.59 -15.13 1.65
CA THR A 119 4.55 -14.32 2.26
C THR A 119 5.06 -12.88 2.43
N ILE A 120 4.36 -11.93 1.83
CA ILE A 120 4.64 -10.51 1.91
C ILE A 120 3.56 -9.85 2.76
N GLU A 121 3.94 -9.33 3.93
CA GLU A 121 3.01 -8.60 4.79
C GLU A 121 2.65 -7.23 4.17
N LEU A 122 1.36 -6.93 4.13
CA LEU A 122 0.77 -5.68 3.62
C LEU A 122 0.04 -4.88 4.71
N ASP A 123 -0.19 -5.46 5.89
CA ASP A 123 -0.78 -4.75 7.03
C ASP A 123 0.11 -3.57 7.48
N SER A 124 1.44 -3.71 7.36
CA SER A 124 2.39 -2.63 7.66
C SER A 124 2.40 -1.50 6.62
N CYS A 125 1.64 -1.63 5.52
CA CYS A 125 1.65 -0.72 4.39
C CYS A 125 0.47 0.25 4.36
N GLY A 126 -0.46 0.17 5.32
CA GLY A 126 -1.67 0.99 5.42
C GLY A 126 -1.97 1.41 6.85
#